data_AF-A0A1G1SQB0-F1
#
_entry.id   AF-A0A1G1SQB0-F1
#
_cell.length_a   1.000
_cell.length_b   1.000
_cell.length_c   1.000
_cell.angle_alpha   90.00
_cell.angle_beta   90.00
_cell.angle_gamma   90.00
#
_symmetry.space_group_name_H-M   'P 1'
#
loop_
_entity.id
_entity.type
_entity.pdbx_description
1 polymer ?
#
loop_
_entity_poly.entity_id
_entity_poly.type
_entity_poly.pdbx_seq_one_letter_code
_entity_poly.pdbx_strand_id
1 'polypeptide(L)'
;MPTPEEVRNYRFTAEDQLHLRQNRSRVVSGTPEQVHAQFTALAADYQVDEITAVTITADFQDRLHSYELLAEVFELKMPQEVAVMEEAAG
;
A
#
# COMPACT_ATOMS: atom_id res chain seq x y z
N MET A 1 -2.35 -17.14 5.41
CA MET A 1 -2.03 -16.03 6.34
C MET A 1 -2.98 -16.15 7.53
N PRO A 2 -2.56 -15.85 8.77
CA PRO A 2 -3.47 -15.86 9.91
C PRO A 2 -4.61 -14.84 9.69
N THR A 3 -5.79 -15.16 10.21
CA THR A 3 -6.96 -14.28 10.16
C THR A 3 -6.78 -13.08 11.10
N PRO A 4 -7.49 -11.97 10.86
CA PRO A 4 -7.47 -10.83 11.79
C PRO A 4 -7.90 -11.17 13.22
N GLU A 5 -8.76 -12.17 13.39
CA GLU A 5 -9.17 -12.64 14.72
C GLU A 5 -8.05 -13.41 15.43
N GLU A 6 -7.37 -14.31 14.72
CA GLU A 6 -6.22 -15.07 15.25
C GLU A 6 -5.10 -14.12 15.69
N VAL A 7 -4.77 -13.11 14.88
CA VAL A 7 -3.72 -12.13 15.20
C VAL A 7 -4.09 -11.27 16.40
N ARG A 8 -5.36 -10.87 16.55
CA ARG A 8 -5.83 -10.08 17.71
C ARG A 8 -5.70 -10.83 19.03
N ASN A 9 -5.90 -12.15 18.99
CA ASN A 9 -5.78 -13.00 20.17
C ASN A 9 -4.34 -13.49 20.43
N TYR A 10 -3.44 -13.33 19.46
CA TYR A 10 -2.05 -13.73 19.57
C TYR A 10 -1.27 -12.89 20.60
N ARG A 11 -0.45 -13.55 21.42
CA ARG A 11 0.46 -12.89 22.37
C ARG A 11 1.85 -12.85 21.77
N PHE A 12 2.20 -11.70 21.23
CA PHE A 12 3.52 -11.46 20.66
C PHE A 12 4.64 -11.61 21.69
N THR A 13 5.65 -12.39 21.33
CA THR A 13 6.86 -12.58 22.11
C THR A 13 7.80 -11.38 21.96
N ALA A 14 8.87 -11.32 22.77
CA ALA A 14 9.89 -10.28 22.64
C ALA A 14 10.60 -10.32 21.28
N GLU A 15 10.78 -11.52 20.71
CA GLU A 15 11.36 -11.73 19.39
C GLU A 15 10.43 -11.21 18.28
N ASP A 16 9.14 -11.50 18.35
CA ASP A 16 8.17 -10.97 17.38
C ASP A 16 8.13 -9.44 17.39
N GLN A 17 8.17 -8.84 18.58
CA GLN A 17 8.22 -7.37 18.73
C GLN A 17 9.50 -6.77 18.14
N LEU A 18 10.63 -7.48 18.18
CA LEU A 18 11.84 -7.05 17.51
C LEU A 18 11.68 -7.07 15.99
N HIS A 19 11.13 -8.15 15.43
CA HIS A 19 10.85 -8.25 14.00
C HIS A 19 9.87 -7.18 13.51
N LEU A 20 8.79 -6.93 14.24
CA LEU A 20 7.82 -5.87 13.91
C LEU A 20 8.47 -4.48 13.88
N ARG A 21 9.34 -4.17 14.84
CA ARG A 21 10.06 -2.88 14.87
C ARG A 21 11.00 -2.72 13.68
N GLN A 22 11.71 -3.77 13.29
CA GLN A 22 12.58 -3.76 12.12
C GLN A 22 11.80 -3.61 10.82
N ASN A 23 10.58 -4.17 10.73
CA ASN A 23 9.75 -4.04 9.54
C ASN A 23 9.05 -2.68 9.44
N ARG A 24 8.70 -2.06 10.57
CA ARG A 24 8.04 -0.75 10.61
C ARG A 24 8.82 0.35 9.89
N SER A 25 10.15 0.33 9.91
CA SER A 25 10.95 1.35 9.20
C SER A 25 10.92 1.21 7.68
N ARG A 26 10.35 0.12 7.15
CA ARG A 26 10.29 -0.19 5.71
C ARG A 26 8.87 -0.17 5.14
N VAL A 27 7.87 0.17 5.95
CA VAL A 27 6.46 0.16 5.56
C VAL A 27 5.89 1.56 5.69
N VAL A 28 5.31 2.07 4.61
CA VAL A 28 4.48 3.28 4.63
C VAL A 28 3.06 2.86 5.01
N SER A 29 2.53 3.42 6.09
CA SER A 29 1.17 3.14 6.57
C SER A 29 0.66 4.30 7.42
N GLY A 30 -0.65 4.55 7.42
CA GLY A 30 -1.27 5.65 8.16
C GLY A 30 -2.63 6.05 7.58
N THR A 31 -3.11 7.23 7.95
CA THR A 31 -4.24 7.90 7.28
C THR A 31 -3.83 8.34 5.86
N PRO A 32 -4.79 8.65 4.97
CA PRO A 32 -4.48 9.08 3.60
C PRO A 32 -3.49 10.25 3.57
N GLU A 33 -3.64 11.25 4.44
CA GLU A 33 -2.76 12.43 4.52
C GLU A 33 -1.36 12.06 4.99
N GLN A 34 -1.25 11.15 5.96
CA GLN A 34 0.03 10.66 6.45
C GLN A 34 0.78 9.86 5.38
N VAL A 35 0.06 9.06 4.60
CA VAL A 35 0.65 8.27 3.51
C VAL A 35 1.07 9.18 2.36
N HIS A 36 0.23 10.15 1.98
CA HIS A 36 0.60 11.17 0.99
C HIS A 36 1.89 11.88 1.39
N ALA A 37 1.97 12.42 2.61
CA ALA A 37 3.17 13.12 3.09
C ALA A 37 4.43 12.23 3.07
N GLN A 38 4.32 10.96 3.48
CA GLN A 38 5.43 10.00 3.46
C GLN A 38 5.87 9.69 2.03
N PHE A 39 4.94 9.44 1.10
CA PHE A 39 5.28 9.19 -0.29
C PHE A 39 5.86 10.41 -0.99
N THR A 40 5.32 11.62 -0.78
CA THR A 40 5.90 12.85 -1.34
C THR A 40 7.31 13.10 -0.83
N ALA A 41 7.57 12.85 0.46
CA ALA A 41 8.93 12.95 1.01
C ALA A 41 9.88 11.94 0.37
N LEU A 42 9.47 10.67 0.23
CA LEU A 42 10.25 9.65 -0.45
C LEU A 42 10.53 10.00 -1.91
N ALA A 43 9.53 10.46 -2.66
CA ALA A 43 9.69 10.88 -4.05
C ALA A 43 10.73 12.00 -4.19
N ALA A 44 10.69 12.99 -3.28
CA ALA A 44 11.66 14.08 -3.23
C ALA A 44 13.08 13.61 -2.88
N ASP A 45 13.21 12.74 -1.86
CA ASP A 45 14.50 12.21 -1.41
C ASP A 45 15.20 11.39 -2.51
N TYR A 46 14.42 10.60 -3.25
CA TYR A 46 14.92 9.77 -4.36
C TYR A 46 14.92 10.47 -5.72
N GLN A 47 14.39 11.70 -5.81
CA GLN A 47 14.27 12.48 -7.04
C GLN A 47 13.54 11.74 -8.17
N VAL A 48 12.38 11.18 -7.83
CA VAL A 48 11.51 10.45 -8.77
C VAL A 48 10.16 11.14 -8.93
N ASP A 49 9.58 11.01 -10.11
CA ASP A 49 8.26 11.56 -10.42
C ASP A 49 7.11 10.56 -10.17
N GLU A 50 7.41 9.29 -9.95
CA GLU A 50 6.43 8.21 -9.78
C GLU A 50 6.81 7.26 -8.62
N ILE A 51 5.78 6.77 -7.91
CA ILE A 51 5.88 5.68 -6.94
C ILE A 51 4.89 4.58 -7.32
N THR A 52 5.38 3.36 -7.50
CA THR A 52 4.54 2.17 -7.60
C THR A 52 4.26 1.61 -6.20
N ALA A 53 3.00 1.67 -5.76
CA ALA A 53 2.59 1.16 -4.45
C ALA A 53 2.14 -0.32 -4.52
N VAL A 54 2.57 -1.12 -3.55
CA VAL A 54 2.08 -2.49 -3.35
C VAL A 54 1.44 -2.58 -1.97
N THR A 55 0.14 -2.86 -1.94
CA THR A 55 -0.62 -2.99 -0.69
C THR A 55 -0.88 -4.46 -0.36
N ILE A 56 -0.35 -4.91 0.79
CA ILE A 56 -0.54 -6.28 1.33
C ILE A 56 -1.51 -6.21 2.50
N THR A 57 -2.74 -6.72 2.31
CA THR A 57 -3.81 -6.77 3.31
C THR A 57 -4.45 -8.16 3.35
N ALA A 58 -5.22 -8.43 4.42
CA ALA A 58 -5.94 -9.70 4.55
C ALA A 58 -7.16 -9.80 3.63
N ASP A 59 -7.88 -8.69 3.47
CA ASP A 59 -9.07 -8.60 2.63
C ASP A 59 -8.76 -7.89 1.31
N PHE A 60 -9.40 -8.37 0.24
CA PHE A 60 -9.31 -7.77 -1.09
C PHE A 60 -9.95 -6.37 -1.13
N GLN A 61 -11.08 -6.19 -0.45
CA GLN A 61 -11.79 -4.92 -0.40
C GLN A 61 -10.97 -3.85 0.33
N ASP A 62 -10.28 -4.21 1.42
CA ASP A 62 -9.36 -3.29 2.10
C ASP A 62 -8.23 -2.83 1.16
N ARG A 63 -7.74 -3.73 0.31
CA ARG A 63 -6.72 -3.39 -0.70
C ARG A 63 -7.26 -2.44 -1.74
N LEU A 64 -8.47 -2.68 -2.25
CA LEU A 64 -9.12 -1.80 -3.22
C LEU A 64 -9.34 -0.41 -2.61
N HIS A 65 -9.92 -0.36 -1.41
CA HIS A 65 -10.17 0.89 -0.70
C HIS A 65 -8.87 1.67 -0.41
N SER A 66 -7.78 0.98 -0.07
CA SER A 66 -6.47 1.63 0.07
C SER A 66 -6.01 2.31 -1.22
N TYR A 67 -6.28 1.74 -2.39
CA TYR A 67 -5.94 2.38 -3.66
C TYR A 67 -6.88 3.54 -4.01
N GLU A 68 -8.17 3.45 -3.66
CA GLU A 68 -9.12 4.56 -3.80
C GLU A 68 -8.67 5.78 -2.99
N LEU A 69 -8.30 5.57 -1.72
CA LEU A 69 -7.79 6.63 -0.84
C LEU A 69 -6.50 7.25 -1.38
N LEU A 70 -5.59 6.44 -1.93
CA LEU A 70 -4.38 6.93 -2.58
C LEU A 70 -4.71 7.76 -3.81
N ALA A 71 -5.62 7.30 -4.66
CA ALA A 71 -6.04 8.04 -5.84
C ALA A 71 -6.67 9.39 -5.46
N GLU A 72 -7.46 9.44 -4.39
CA GLU A 72 -8.08 10.67 -3.88
C GLU A 72 -7.03 11.69 -3.42
N VAL A 73 -6.10 11.30 -2.53
CA VAL A 73 -5.12 12.25 -1.97
C VAL A 73 -4.05 12.69 -2.97
N PHE A 74 -3.82 11.91 -4.02
CA PHE A 74 -2.95 12.29 -5.14
C PHE A 74 -3.72 12.93 -6.31
N GLU A 75 -5.03 13.16 -6.15
CA GLU A 75 -5.92 13.75 -7.15
C GLU A 75 -5.78 13.08 -8.54
N LEU A 76 -5.59 11.76 -8.54
CA LEU A 76 -5.38 10.99 -9.76
C LEU A 76 -6.64 11.01 -10.60
N LYS A 77 -6.49 11.40 -11.87
CA LYS A 77 -7.58 11.30 -12.83
C LYS A 77 -7.84 9.83 -13.11
N MET A 78 -9.12 9.46 -13.18
CA MET A 78 -9.51 8.14 -13.67
C MET A 78 -8.81 7.86 -14.99
N PRO A 79 -8.22 6.66 -15.15
CA PRO A 79 -7.63 6.27 -16.42
C PRO A 79 -8.65 6.51 -17.52
N GLN A 80 -8.25 7.22 -18.57
CA GLN A 80 -8.97 7.15 -19.83
C GLN A 80 -8.97 5.67 -20.23
N GLU A 81 -10.15 5.15 -20.60
CA GLU A 81 -10.36 3.75 -20.94
C GLU A 81 -9.19 3.21 -21.78
N VAL A 82 -8.36 2.37 -21.16
CA VAL A 82 -7.19 1.81 -21.84
C VAL A 82 -7.75 0.75 -22.78
N ALA A 83 -7.85 1.09 -24.07
CA ALA A 83 -8.19 0.13 -25.09
C ALA A 83 -7.21 -1.04 -24.98
N VAL A 84 -7.70 -2.16 -24.44
CA VAL A 84 -6.93 -3.39 -24.32
C VAL A 84 -6.71 -3.88 -25.75
N MET A 85 -5.52 -3.64 -26.31
CA MET A 85 -5.14 -4.25 -27.58
C MET A 85 -4.95 -5.74 -27.32
N GLU A 86 -5.97 -6.51 -27.68
CA GLU A 86 -5.93 -7.95 -27.76
C GLU A 86 -5.03 -8.34 -28.95
N GLU A 87 -3.72 -8.34 -28.74
CA GLU A 87 -2.80 -9.05 -29.64
C GLU A 87 -2.68 -10.50 -29.18
N ALA A 88 -3.36 -11.40 -29.90
CA ALA A 88 -2.74 -12.53 -30.61
C ALA A 88 -3.73 -13.69 -30.82
N ALA A 89 -4.20 -13.83 -32.06
CA ALA A 89 -4.32 -15.13 -32.73
C ALA A 89 -4.40 -14.88 -34.24
N GLY A 90 -3.22 -14.68 -34.84
CA GLY A 90 -2.98 -15.03 -36.24
C GLY A 90 -2.68 -16.52 -36.35
#